data_AF-A0A522CEN9-F1
#
_entry.id   AF-A0A522CEN9-F1
#
_cell.length_a   1.000
_cell.length_b   1.000
_cell.length_c   1.000
_cell.angle_alpha   90.00
_cell.angle_beta   90.00
_cell.angle_gamma   90.00
#
_symmetry.space_group_name_H-M   'P 1'
#
loop_
_entity.id
_entity.type
_entity.pdbx_description
1 polymer ?
#
loop_
_entity_poly.entity_id
_entity_poly.type
_entity_poly.pdbx_seq_one_letter_code
_entity_poly.pdbx_strand_id
1 'polypeptide(L)' 'MIRMITQILLGLMLFFGTATIFPKAIAHLKMKNTGKSILYIFLSLLCALFSILAFHYAYTIFRDIY' A
#
# COMPACT_ATOMS: atom_id res chain seq x y z
N MET A 1 16.30 -9.93 12.22
CA MET A 1 15.80 -8.70 12.86
C MET A 1 15.71 -7.49 11.91
N ILE A 2 16.82 -6.99 11.33
CA ILE A 2 16.81 -5.82 10.42
C ILE A 2 15.83 -6.01 9.24
N ARG A 3 15.88 -7.16 8.56
CA ARG A 3 14.97 -7.48 7.45
C ARG A 3 13.49 -7.38 7.82
N MET A 4 13.11 -7.82 9.03
CA MET A 4 11.73 -7.73 9.52
C MET A 4 11.30 -6.27 9.72
N ILE A 5 12.15 -5.47 10.38
CA ILE A 5 11.89 -4.04 10.61
C ILE A 5 11.73 -3.29 9.27
N THR A 6 12.58 -3.58 8.29
CA THR A 6 12.48 -2.98 6.95
C THR A 6 11.15 -3.33 6.26
N GLN A 7 10.68 -4.59 6.37
CA GLN A 7 9.40 -5.01 5.79
C GLN A 7 8.21 -4.35 6.47
N ILE A 8 8.26 -4.17 7.79
CA ILE A 8 7.23 -3.41 8.54
C ILE A 8 7.20 -1.94 8.10
N LEU A 9 8.38 -1.31 7.97
CA LEU A 9 8.48 0.07 7.51
C LEU A 9 7.94 0.25 6.07
N LEU A 10 8.30 -0.68 5.17
CA LEU A 10 7.79 -0.71 3.80
C LEU A 10 6.26 -0.88 3.78
N GLY A 11 5.74 -1.82 4.56
CA GLY A 11 4.31 -2.05 4.71
C GLY A 11 3.57 -0.80 5.16
N LEU A 12 4.09 -0.09 6.17
CA LEU A 12 3.56 1.18 6.65
C LEU A 12 3.62 2.28 5.59
N MET A 13 4.76 2.46 4.91
CA MET A 13 4.89 3.47 3.85
C MET A 13 3.88 3.26 2.72
N LEU A 14 3.69 2.01 2.29
CA LEU A 14 2.72 1.66 1.24
C LEU A 14 1.27 1.83 1.72
N PHE A 15 1.00 1.56 3.00
CA PHE A 15 -0.30 1.81 3.61
C PHE A 15 -0.64 3.31 3.63
N PHE A 16 0.30 4.16 4.05
CA PHE A 16 0.14 5.62 4.00
C PHE A 16 0.01 6.12 2.55
N GLY A 17 0.74 5.53 1.60
CA GLY A 17 0.59 5.81 0.17
C GLY A 17 -0.84 5.53 -0.31
N THR A 18 -1.39 4.37 0.06
CA THR A 18 -2.78 3.99 -0.23
C THR A 18 -3.77 5.00 0.35
N ALA A 19 -3.63 5.33 1.63
CA ALA A 19 -4.50 6.26 2.35
C ALA A 19 -4.47 7.68 1.76
N THR A 20 -3.36 8.08 1.14
CA THR A 20 -3.20 9.40 0.52
C THR A 20 -3.72 9.44 -0.91
N ILE A 21 -3.55 8.34 -1.67
CA ILE A 21 -3.95 8.25 -3.09
C ILE A 21 -5.46 8.04 -3.23
N PHE A 22 -6.07 7.27 -2.33
CA PHE A 22 -7.49 6.94 -2.37
C PHE A 22 -8.43 8.17 -2.38
N PRO A 23 -8.29 9.17 -1.47
CA PRO A 23 -9.13 10.37 -1.51
C PRO A 23 -8.89 11.22 -2.77
N LYS A 24 -7.67 11.24 -3.32
CA LYS A 24 -7.38 11.90 -4.61
C LYS A 24 -8.10 11.21 -5.77
N ALA A 25 -8.20 9.89 -5.74
CA ALA A 25 -8.93 9.13 -6.75
C ALA A 25 -10.42 9.49 -6.77
N ILE A 26 -11.03 9.63 -5.58
CA ILE A 26 -12.44 10.06 -5.40
C ILE A 26 -12.63 11.50 -5.89
N ALA A 27 -11.71 12.41 -5.57
CA ALA A 27 -11.76 13.79 -6.04
C ALA A 27 -11.73 13.87 -7.58
N HIS A 28 -10.84 13.11 -8.23
CA HIS A 28 -10.77 13.05 -9.70
C HIS A 28 -11.99 12.43 -10.35
N LEU A 29 -12.66 11.46 -9.68
CA LEU A 29 -13.92 10.89 -10.14
C LEU A 29 -15.03 11.96 -10.15
N LYS A 30 -15.09 12.77 -9.10
CA LYS A 30 -16.04 13.88 -8.97
C LYS A 30 -15.81 14.97 -10.03
N MET A 31 -14.57 15.16 -10.47
CA MET A 31 -14.20 16.12 -11.53
C MET A 31 -14.38 15.56 -12.95
N LYS A 32 -15.08 14.42 -13.14
CA LYS A 32 -15.28 13.73 -14.44
C LYS A 32 -13.99 13.40 -15.20
N ASN A 33 -12.85 13.36 -14.52
CA ASN A 33 -11.56 13.05 -15.13
C ASN A 33 -11.26 11.55 -14.98
N THR A 34 -12.06 10.75 -15.66
CA THR A 34 -12.21 9.30 -15.44
C THR A 34 -10.90 8.53 -15.67
N GLY A 35 -10.11 8.92 -16.68
CA GLY A 35 -8.85 8.24 -17.00
C GLY A 35 -7.82 8.32 -15.86
N LYS A 36 -7.67 9.50 -15.25
CA LYS A 36 -6.76 9.68 -14.11
C LYS A 36 -7.30 9.03 -12.84
N SER A 37 -8.62 9.08 -12.62
CA SER A 37 -9.26 8.45 -11.46
C SER A 37 -9.03 6.93 -11.44
N ILE A 38 -9.24 6.23 -12.56
CA ILE A 38 -9.00 4.79 -12.67
C ILE A 38 -7.54 4.45 -12.35
N LEU A 39 -6.60 5.25 -12.85
CA LEU A 39 -5.17 5.05 -12.61
C LEU A 39 -4.83 5.20 -11.11
N TYR A 40 -5.40 6.20 -10.42
CA TYR A 40 -5.22 6.36 -8.98
C TYR A 40 -5.87 5.24 -8.16
N ILE A 41 -7.05 4.74 -8.56
CA ILE A 41 -7.69 3.57 -7.92
C ILE A 41 -6.79 2.35 -8.06
N PHE A 42 -6.30 2.08 -9.27
CA PHE A 42 -5.42 0.95 -9.53
C PHE A 42 -4.12 1.04 -8.73
N LEU A 43 -3.51 2.23 -8.69
CA LEU A 43 -2.29 2.48 -7.93
C LEU A 43 -2.50 2.33 -6.42
N SER A 44 -3.64 2.79 -5.90
CA SER A 44 -4.04 2.61 -4.50
C SER A 44 -4.21 1.13 -4.16
N LEU A 45 -4.91 0.37 -5.01
CA LEU A 45 -5.08 -1.07 -4.85
C LEU A 45 -3.74 -1.82 -4.85
N LEU A 46 -2.83 -1.43 -5.75
CA LEU A 46 -1.50 -2.02 -5.86
C LEU A 46 -0.65 -1.74 -4.61
N CYS A 47 -0.69 -0.50 -4.09
CA CYS A 47 -0.03 -0.17 -2.81
C CYS A 47 -0.60 -0.97 -1.65
N ALA A 48 -1.93 -1.14 -1.58
CA ALA A 48 -2.55 -1.94 -0.53
C ALA A 48 -2.11 -3.41 -0.60
N LEU A 49 -2.07 -4.00 -1.80
CA LEU A 49 -1.59 -5.36 -2.02
C LEU A 49 -0.13 -5.53 -1.58
N PHE A 50 0.76 -4.62 -2.01
CA PHE A 50 2.17 -4.67 -1.59
C PHE A 50 2.36 -4.43 -0.09
N SER A 51 1.52 -3.59 0.52
CA SER A 51 1.52 -3.38 1.97
C SER A 51 1.20 -4.69 2.71
N ILE A 52 0.14 -5.39 2.32
CA ILE A 52 -0.24 -6.69 2.89
C ILE A 52 0.89 -7.71 2.70
N LEU A 53 1.48 -7.76 1.50
CA LEU A 53 2.59 -8.68 1.20
C LEU A 53 3.81 -8.40 2.09
N ALA A 54 4.16 -7.12 2.29
CA ALA A 54 5.28 -6.73 3.15
C ALA A 54 5.05 -7.13 4.60
N PHE A 55 3.83 -6.93 5.13
CA PHE A 55 3.47 -7.39 6.48
C PHE A 55 3.47 -8.92 6.58
N HIS A 56 3.00 -9.63 5.56
CA HIS A 56 3.07 -11.09 5.51
C HIS A 56 4.51 -11.59 5.53
N TYR A 57 5.41 -10.98 4.75
CA TYR A 57 6.84 -11.31 4.79
C TYR A 57 7.47 -10.99 6.15
N ALA A 58 7.11 -9.87 6.78
CA ALA A 58 7.57 -9.55 8.12
C ALA A 58 7.13 -10.62 9.13
N TYR A 59 5.89 -11.10 9.03
CA TYR A 59 5.36 -12.17 9.87
C TYR A 59 6.08 -13.50 9.65
N THR A 60 6.31 -13.90 8.40
CA THR A 60 7.06 -15.12 8.10
C THR A 60 8.48 -15.06 8.67
N ILE A 61 9.16 -13.91 8.53
CA ILE A 61 10.50 -13.72 9.11
C ILE A 61 10.44 -13.78 10.63
N PHE A 62 9.40 -13.23 11.26
CA PHE A 62 9.21 -13.32 12.70
C PHE A 62 9.02 -14.76 13.16
N ARG A 63 8.18 -15.53 12.45
CA ARG A 63 7.92 -16.95 12.70
C ARG A 63 9.14 -17.83 12.46
N ASP A 64 10.01 -17.50 11.50
CA ASP A 64 11.23 -18.28 11.27
C ASP A 64 12.31 -18.00 12.35
N ILE A 65 12.17 -16.94 13.13
CA ILE A 65 13.12 -16.55 14.20
C ILE A 65 12.71 -17.11 15.57
N TYR A 66 11.42 -17.37 15.80
CA TYR A 66 10.84 -17.82 17.09
C TYR A 66 10.16 -19.19 16.95
#